data_AF-A0A5J4PCI4-F1
#
_entry.id   AF-A0A5J4PCI4-F1
#
_cell.length_a   1.000
_cell.length_b   1.000
_cell.length_c   1.000
_cell.angle_alpha   90.00
_cell.angle_beta   90.00
_cell.angle_gamma   90.00
#
_symmetry.space_group_name_H-M   'P 1'
#
loop_
_entity.id
_entity.type
_entity.pdbx_description
1 polymer ?
#
loop_
_entity_poly.entity_id
_entity_poly.type
_entity_poly.pdbx_seq_one_letter_code
_entity_poly.pdbx_strand_id
1 'polypeptide(L)' 'YIANFEQVKIIRRQKDGIYLEFSIEGVPDIPISKRYSEKVTHWFMTYSS' A
#
# COMPACT_ATOMS: atom_id res chain seq x y z
N TYR A 1 -0.23 5.18 -11.40
CA TYR A 1 -0.86 3.92 -10.98
C TYR A 1 -2.04 4.24 -10.09
N ILE A 2 -3.19 3.63 -10.33
CA ILE A 2 -4.37 3.69 -9.46
C ILE A 2 -4.55 2.28 -8.92
N ALA A 3 -4.57 2.12 -7.60
CA ALA A 3 -4.64 0.85 -6.91
C ALA A 3 -5.77 0.90 -5.87
N ASN A 4 -6.55 -0.17 -5.77
CA ASN A 4 -7.64 -0.25 -4.81
C ASN A 4 -7.12 -0.68 -3.44
N PHE A 5 -7.19 0.23 -2.45
CA PHE A 5 -6.73 -0.02 -1.09
C PHE A 5 -7.58 -1.03 -0.31
N GLU A 6 -8.85 -1.23 -0.65
CA GLU A 6 -9.70 -2.22 0.02
C GLU A 6 -9.24 -3.66 -0.22
N GLN A 7 -8.53 -3.89 -1.32
CA GLN A 7 -7.96 -5.20 -1.66
C GLN A 7 -6.52 -5.38 -1.19
N VAL A 8 -5.92 -4.32 -0.62
CA VAL A 8 -4.59 -4.38 -0.03
C VAL A 8 -4.68 -5.07 1.32
N LYS A 9 -3.91 -6.14 1.48
CA LYS A 9 -3.84 -6.89 2.74
C LYS A 9 -2.72 -6.40 3.63
N ILE A 10 -1.56 -6.11 3.04
CA ILE A 10 -0.35 -5.75 3.78
C ILE A 10 0.29 -4.53 3.12
N ILE A 11 0.62 -3.53 3.95
CA ILE A 11 1.45 -2.40 3.57
C ILE A 11 2.82 -2.59 4.19
N ARG A 12 3.86 -2.78 3.36
CA ARG A 12 5.23 -3.02 3.82
C ARG A 12 6.10 -1.81 3.53
N ARG A 13 6.53 -1.11 4.58
CA ARG A 13 7.48 0.01 4.45
C ARG A 13 8.91 -0.53 4.44
N GLN A 14 9.63 -0.32 3.34
CA GLN A 14 11.06 -0.60 3.22
C GLN A 14 11.88 0.71 3.09
N LYS A 15 13.22 0.60 3.16
CA LYS A 15 14.15 1.75 3.02
C LYS A 15 13.99 2.49 1.69
N ASP A 16 13.60 1.79 0.63
CA ASP A 16 13.49 2.34 -0.73
C ASP A 16 12.07 2.83 -1.08
N GLY A 17 11.03 2.36 -0.39
CA GLY A 17 9.64 2.73 -0.68
C GLY A 17 8.63 1.94 0.14
N ILE A 18 7.34 2.16 -0.14
CA ILE A 18 6.26 1.33 0.41
C ILE A 18 5.81 0.35 -0.67
N TYR A 19 5.56 -0.89 -0.28
CA TYR A 19 5.01 -1.93 -1.14
C TYR A 19 3.59 -2.26 -0.67
N LEU A 20 2.65 -2.29 -1.61
CA LEU A 20 1.29 -2.76 -1.37
C LEU A 20 1.18 -4.19 -1.84
N GLU A 21 0.86 -5.08 -0.91
CA GLU A 21 0.59 -6.48 -1.18
C GLU A 21 -0.92 -6.71 -1.11
N PHE A 22 -1.47 -7.25 -2.20
CA PHE A 22 -2.90 -7.54 -2.31
C PHE A 22 -3.18 -8.96 -1.82
N SER A 23 -4.35 -9.21 -1.23
CA SER A 23 -4.74 -10.58 -0.85
C SER A 23 -5.17 -11.46 -2.04
N ILE A 24 -4.86 -11.04 -3.27
CA ILE A 24 -5.38 -11.64 -4.49
C ILE A 24 -4.25 -12.44 -5.13
N GLU A 25 -4.47 -13.72 -5.38
CA GLU A 25 -3.50 -14.57 -6.07
C GLU A 25 -3.28 -14.07 -7.51
N GLY A 26 -2.02 -13.82 -7.87
CA GLY A 26 -1.62 -13.38 -9.21
C GLY A 26 -1.48 -11.87 -9.42
N VAL A 27 -1.72 -11.04 -8.39
CA VAL A 27 -1.44 -9.59 -8.47
C VAL A 27 -0.02 -9.33 -7.93
N PRO A 28 0.89 -8.76 -8.75
CA PRO A 28 2.22 -8.39 -8.28
C PRO A 28 2.15 -7.24 -7.28
N ASP A 29 3.07 -7.23 -6.32
CA ASP A 29 3.24 -6.13 -5.38
C ASP A 29 3.53 -4.81 -6.09
N ILE A 30 2.81 -3.76 -5.68
CA ILE A 30 2.91 -2.44 -6.32
C ILE A 30 3.78 -1.51 -5.45
N PRO A 31 4.90 -1.01 -5.97
CA PRO A 31 5.71 -0.02 -5.27
C PRO A 31 5.05 1.36 -5.32
N ILE A 32 4.99 2.00 -4.16
CA ILE A 32 4.50 3.35 -3.96
C ILE A 32 5.68 4.28 -3.68
N SER A 33 5.71 5.41 -4.38
CA SER A 33 6.76 6.42 -4.22
C SER A 33 6.78 7.00 -2.80
N LYS A 34 7.97 7.38 -2.32
CA LYS A 34 8.17 8.02 -1.00
C LYS A 34 7.31 9.27 -0.76
N ARG A 35 6.88 9.97 -1.81
CA ARG A 35 5.96 11.12 -1.66
C ARG A 35 4.52 10.72 -1.33
N TYR A 36 4.11 9.52 -1.73
CA TYR A 36 2.78 8.98 -1.47
C TYR A 36 2.77 8.06 -0.24
N SER A 37 3.93 7.61 0.23
CA SER A 37 4.03 6.70 1.38
C SER A 37 3.41 7.26 2.65
N GLU A 38 3.61 8.54 2.95
CA GLU A 38 3.01 9.18 4.12
C GLU A 38 1.48 9.25 4.01
N LYS A 39 0.97 9.68 2.84
CA LYS A 39 -0.48 9.73 2.59
C LYS A 39 -1.10 8.35 2.73
N VAL A 40 -0.49 7.33 2.12
CA VAL A 40 -0.99 5.95 2.17
C VAL A 40 -0.98 5.38 3.59
N THR A 41 0.10 5.62 4.36
CA THR A 41 0.17 5.17 5.76
C THR A 41 -0.91 5.84 6.61
N HIS A 42 -1.09 7.15 6.43
CA HIS A 42 -2.10 7.92 7.17
C HIS A 42 -3.51 7.44 6.85
N TRP A 43 -3.85 7.29 5.56
CA TRP A 43 -5.15 6.77 5.14
C TRP A 43 -5.39 5.36 5.68
N PHE A 44 -4.40 4.46 5.61
CA PHE A 44 -4.56 3.10 6.15
C PHE A 44 -4.85 3.11 7.66
N MET A 45 -4.15 3.94 8.44
CA MET A 45 -4.42 4.09 9.88
C MET A 45 -5.79 4.70 10.17
N THR A 46 -6.26 5.65 9.35
CA THR A 46 -7.55 6.33 9.55
C THR A 46 -8.74 5.45 9.14
N TYR A 47 -8.61 4.66 8.07
CA TYR A 47 -9.69 3.81 7.56
C TYR A 47 -9.73 2.42 8.22
N SER A 48 -8.77 2.06 9.07
CA SER A 48 -8.79 0.80 9.83
C SER A 48 -9.46 0.91 11.20
N SER A 49 -10.27 1.95 11.46
CA SER A 49 -11.07 2.11 12.69
C SER A 49 -12.55 1.82 12.45
#